data_AF-A0A7C3LTS5-F1
#
_entry.id   AF-A0A7C3LTS5-F1
#
_cell.length_a   1.000
_cell.length_b   1.000
_cell.length_c   1.000
_cell.angle_alpha   90.00
_cell.angle_beta   90.00
_cell.angle_gamma   90.00
#
_symmetry.space_group_name_H-M   'P 1'
#
loop_
_entity.id
_entity.type
_entity.pdbx_description
1 polymer ?
#
loop_
_entity_poly.entity_id
_entity_poly.type
_entity_poly.pdbx_seq_one_letter_code
_entity_poly.pdbx_strand_id
1 'polypeptide(L)'
;MKNLWVIGVLVVGLLTGCATLSERQPVSWKDIKFPPLKKVEKPPFVKVTLENGMTLFLMEDHSLPLIGFKALIRTGSIYEPPEKVGLADITLETMRTGGAGEKTGDEIDNFLEGIGASISAGVGADVASLEG
;
A
#
# COMPACT_ATOMS: atom_id res chain seq x y z
N MET A 1 13.13 -10.80 -75.98
CA MET A 1 11.93 -9.96 -75.72
C MET A 1 10.76 -10.76 -75.13
N LYS A 2 10.98 -11.70 -74.20
CA LYS A 2 9.89 -12.53 -73.59
C LYS A 2 9.85 -12.49 -72.05
N ASN A 3 10.77 -11.74 -71.44
CA ASN A 3 11.09 -11.73 -70.01
C ASN A 3 10.94 -10.34 -69.37
N LEU A 4 10.59 -9.31 -70.16
CA LEU A 4 10.42 -7.94 -69.66
C LEU A 4 9.11 -7.75 -68.88
N TRP A 5 8.05 -8.50 -69.22
CA TRP A 5 6.77 -8.45 -68.51
C TRP A 5 6.81 -9.16 -67.15
N VAL A 6 7.61 -10.23 -67.03
CA VAL A 6 7.78 -10.97 -65.76
C VAL A 6 8.48 -10.12 -64.71
N ILE A 7 9.45 -9.30 -65.11
CA ILE A 7 10.11 -8.32 -64.23
C ILE A 7 9.11 -7.23 -63.81
N GLY A 8 8.24 -6.79 -64.73
CA GLY A 8 7.17 -5.83 -64.42
C GLY A 8 6.18 -6.34 -63.36
N VAL A 9 5.74 -7.59 -63.46
CA VAL A 9 4.81 -8.20 -62.49
C VAL A 9 5.47 -8.42 -61.12
N LEU A 10 6.76 -8.79 -61.09
CA LEU A 10 7.52 -8.98 -59.84
C LEU A 10 7.77 -7.66 -59.10
N VAL A 11 8.03 -6.56 -59.83
CA VAL A 11 8.23 -5.24 -59.22
C VAL A 11 6.91 -4.67 -58.68
N VAL A 12 5.78 -4.89 -59.36
CA VAL A 12 4.45 -4.47 -58.87
C VAL A 12 4.02 -5.29 -57.64
N GLY A 13 4.34 -6.59 -57.61
CA GLY A 13 4.09 -7.45 -56.44
C GLY A 13 4.94 -7.09 -55.21
N LEU A 14 6.19 -6.66 -55.40
CA LEU A 14 7.05 -6.21 -54.30
C LEU A 14 6.64 -4.83 -53.75
N LEU A 15 6.17 -3.93 -54.62
CA LEU A 15 5.72 -2.58 -54.21
C LEU A 15 4.36 -2.58 -53.49
N THR A 16 3.50 -3.57 -53.74
CA THR A 16 2.22 -3.73 -53.02
C THR A 16 2.35 -4.45 -51.67
N GLY A 17 3.47 -5.15 -51.42
CA GLY A 17 3.73 -5.84 -50.16
C GLY A 17 4.07 -4.92 -48.98
N CYS A 18 4.50 -3.68 -49.23
CA CYS A 18 5.03 -2.78 -48.19
C CYS A 18 3.96 -1.91 -47.49
N ALA A 19 2.69 -1.97 -47.91
CA ALA A 19 1.62 -1.12 -47.37
C ALA A 19 0.73 -1.81 -46.31
N THR A 20 1.04 -3.04 -45.90
CA THR A 20 0.32 -3.72 -44.81
C THR A 20 1.19 -3.93 -43.58
N LEU A 21 2.03 -2.93 -43.27
CA LEU A 21 2.37 -2.70 -41.86
C LEU A 21 1.06 -2.30 -41.19
N SER A 22 0.41 -3.26 -40.55
CA SER A 22 -0.78 -3.10 -39.73
C SER A 22 -0.49 -2.08 -38.64
N GLU A 23 -0.65 -0.80 -38.96
CA GLU A 23 -0.64 0.31 -38.03
C GLU A 23 -1.88 0.12 -37.15
N ARG A 24 -1.66 -0.52 -35.99
CA ARG A 24 -2.71 -0.79 -35.01
C ARG A 24 -3.24 0.58 -34.59
N GLN A 25 -4.36 0.99 -35.19
CA GLN A 25 -5.01 2.27 -34.92
C GLN A 25 -5.09 2.43 -33.39
N PRO A 26 -4.58 3.54 -32.83
CA PRO A 26 -4.62 3.74 -31.39
C PRO A 26 -6.10 3.69 -30.99
N VAL A 27 -6.47 2.71 -30.16
CA VAL A 27 -7.84 2.60 -29.66
C VAL A 27 -8.20 3.92 -28.99
N SER A 28 -9.30 4.53 -29.44
CA SER A 28 -9.81 5.75 -28.82
C SER A 28 -10.02 5.49 -27.33
N TRP A 29 -9.67 6.46 -26.48
CA TRP A 29 -9.87 6.35 -25.03
C TRP A 29 -11.34 6.07 -24.64
N LYS A 30 -12.28 6.41 -25.54
CA LYS A 30 -13.72 6.14 -25.38
C LYS A 30 -14.11 4.69 -25.66
N ASP A 31 -13.27 3.95 -26.39
CA ASP A 31 -13.51 2.55 -26.78
C ASP A 31 -12.79 1.55 -25.86
N ILE A 32 -12.15 2.04 -24.79
CA ILE A 32 -11.54 1.19 -23.77
C ILE A 32 -12.66 0.52 -22.96
N LYS A 33 -12.83 -0.79 -23.21
CA LYS A 33 -13.74 -1.62 -22.40
C LYS A 33 -12.97 -2.19 -21.22
N PHE A 34 -13.38 -1.81 -20.01
CA PHE A 34 -12.81 -2.38 -18.79
C PHE A 34 -13.50 -3.72 -18.49
N PRO A 35 -12.73 -4.77 -18.17
CA PRO A 35 -13.32 -5.99 -17.65
C PRO A 35 -14.06 -5.69 -16.34
N PRO A 36 -15.09 -6.48 -15.99
CA PRO A 36 -15.73 -6.35 -14.69
C PRO A 36 -14.69 -6.54 -13.59
N LEU A 37 -14.74 -5.68 -12.57
CA LEU A 37 -13.82 -5.73 -11.45
C LEU A 37 -13.94 -7.10 -10.76
N LYS A 38 -12.79 -7.76 -10.55
CA LYS A 38 -12.74 -8.97 -9.72
C LYS A 38 -13.17 -8.57 -8.31
N LYS A 39 -14.22 -9.22 -7.79
CA LYS A 39 -14.63 -9.04 -6.41
C LYS A 39 -13.50 -9.52 -5.51
N VAL A 40 -12.99 -8.63 -4.66
CA VAL A 40 -12.05 -8.97 -3.61
C VAL A 40 -12.86 -9.55 -2.45
N GLU A 41 -12.58 -10.79 -2.09
CA GLU A 41 -13.16 -11.40 -0.90
C GLU A 41 -12.45 -10.82 0.33
N LYS A 42 -13.23 -10.35 1.30
CA LYS A 42 -12.68 -9.83 2.56
C LYS A 42 -12.33 -11.01 3.45
N PRO A 43 -11.12 -11.07 4.02
CA PRO A 43 -10.80 -12.10 5.00
C PRO A 43 -11.78 -12.02 6.18
N PRO A 44 -12.20 -13.16 6.74
CA PRO A 44 -13.01 -13.15 7.94
C PRO A 44 -12.22 -12.51 9.10
N PHE A 45 -12.92 -11.75 9.94
CA PHE A 45 -12.34 -11.17 11.15
C PHE A 45 -13.36 -11.25 12.29
N VAL A 46 -12.85 -11.30 13.52
CA VAL A 46 -13.64 -11.22 14.75
C VAL A 46 -13.60 -9.78 15.25
N LYS A 47 -14.76 -9.24 15.61
CA LYS A 47 -14.89 -7.93 16.25
C LYS A 47 -15.28 -8.13 17.71
N VAL A 48 -14.49 -7.59 18.63
CA VAL A 48 -14.75 -7.62 20.07
C VAL A 48 -14.78 -6.19 20.61
N THR A 49 -15.76 -5.88 21.43
CA THR A 49 -15.77 -4.64 22.22
C THR A 49 -15.34 -4.99 23.64
N LEU A 50 -14.23 -4.41 24.09
CA LEU A 50 -13.70 -4.59 25.44
C LEU A 50 -14.54 -3.84 26.47
N GLU A 51 -14.41 -4.19 27.75
CA GLU A 51 -15.14 -3.55 28.85
C GLU A 51 -14.88 -2.04 28.94
N ASN A 52 -13.69 -1.59 28.54
CA ASN A 52 -13.31 -0.18 28.49
C ASN A 52 -13.82 0.57 27.23
N GLY A 53 -14.59 -0.10 26.37
CA GLY A 53 -15.15 0.48 25.14
C GLY A 53 -14.24 0.44 23.91
N MET A 54 -13.01 -0.06 24.02
CA MET A 54 -12.14 -0.25 22.86
C MET A 54 -12.71 -1.32 21.92
N THR A 55 -12.56 -1.11 20.62
CA THR A 55 -12.95 -2.08 19.59
C THR A 55 -11.71 -2.77 19.06
N LEU A 56 -11.64 -4.08 19.24
CA LEU A 56 -10.60 -4.94 18.69
C LEU A 56 -11.11 -5.65 17.43
N PHE A 57 -10.29 -5.63 16.39
CA PHE A 57 -10.48 -6.44 15.19
C PHE A 57 -9.35 -7.47 15.13
N LEU A 58 -9.70 -8.75 15.15
CA LEU A 58 -8.74 -9.86 15.06
C LEU A 58 -8.95 -10.58 13.73
N MET A 59 -7.89 -10.68 12.94
CA MET A 59 -7.85 -11.43 11.69
C MET A 59 -6.75 -12.47 11.83
N GLU A 60 -7.11 -13.73 11.93
CA GLU A 60 -6.15 -14.83 12.02
C GLU A 60 -5.68 -15.22 10.61
N ASP A 61 -4.35 -15.26 10.44
CA ASP A 61 -3.69 -15.79 9.25
C ASP A 61 -2.58 -16.75 9.69
N HIS A 62 -2.68 -18.00 9.28
CA HIS A 62 -1.72 -19.06 9.59
C HIS A 62 -0.68 -19.28 8.48
N SER A 63 -0.61 -18.37 7.49
CA SER A 63 0.37 -18.45 6.40
C SER A 63 1.80 -18.21 6.88
N LEU A 64 1.97 -17.34 7.88
CA LEU A 64 3.27 -17.00 8.49
C LEU A 64 3.13 -16.95 10.01
N PRO A 65 4.17 -17.34 10.78
CA PRO A 65 4.17 -17.28 12.24
C PRO A 65 4.48 -15.85 12.73
N LEU A 66 3.75 -14.86 12.21
CA LEU A 66 3.92 -13.45 12.53
C LEU A 66 2.67 -12.91 13.21
N ILE A 67 2.88 -11.94 14.10
CA ILE A 67 1.81 -11.16 14.70
C ILE A 67 2.08 -9.71 14.32
N GLY A 68 1.06 -9.03 13.80
CA GLY A 68 1.07 -7.60 13.58
C GLY A 68 -0.12 -6.96 14.27
N PHE A 69 0.06 -5.74 14.77
CA PHE A 69 -1.00 -4.98 15.41
C PHE A 69 -0.95 -3.51 15.01
N LYS A 70 -2.11 -2.86 15.09
CA LYS A 70 -2.26 -1.43 14.88
C LYS A 70 -3.33 -0.89 15.84
N ALA A 71 -2.89 -0.11 16.81
CA ALA A 71 -3.79 0.67 17.65
C ALA A 71 -4.01 2.04 17.00
N LEU A 72 -5.27 2.47 16.94
CA LEU A 72 -5.66 3.78 16.42
C LEU A 72 -6.37 4.55 17.52
N ILE A 73 -5.86 5.74 17.82
CA ILE A 73 -6.40 6.63 18.83
C ILE A 73 -6.88 7.90 18.14
N ARG A 74 -8.16 8.24 18.35
CA ARG A 74 -8.73 9.48 17.84
C ARG A 74 -8.13 10.67 18.59
N THR A 75 -7.15 11.31 17.98
CA THR A 75 -6.45 12.51 18.46
C THR A 75 -5.81 13.18 17.24
N GLY A 76 -4.62 13.76 17.33
CA GLY A 76 -3.88 14.28 16.19
C GLY A 76 -3.55 15.76 16.32
N SER A 77 -2.76 16.26 15.39
CA SER A 77 -2.29 17.66 15.43
C SER A 77 -3.43 18.68 15.32
N ILE A 78 -4.62 18.29 14.83
CA ILE A 78 -5.79 19.19 14.78
C ILE A 78 -6.31 19.60 16.17
N TYR A 79 -5.95 18.85 17.21
CA TYR A 79 -6.35 19.16 18.59
C TYR A 79 -5.27 19.96 19.34
N GLU A 80 -4.16 20.29 18.69
CA GLU A 80 -3.11 21.10 19.29
C GLU A 80 -3.55 22.55 19.41
N PRO A 81 -3.34 23.19 20.58
CA PRO A 81 -3.56 24.62 20.70
C PRO A 81 -2.49 25.37 19.88
N PRO A 82 -2.79 26.58 19.36
CA PRO A 82 -1.87 27.33 18.50
C PRO A 82 -0.49 27.58 19.11
N GLU A 83 -0.41 27.66 20.43
CA GLU A 83 0.83 27.86 21.18
C GLU A 83 1.62 26.57 21.47
N LYS A 84 1.13 25.38 21.07
CA LYS A 84 1.79 24.08 21.28
C LYS A 84 1.81 23.21 20.01
N VAL A 85 2.04 23.81 18.86
CA VAL A 85 2.23 23.07 17.61
C VAL A 85 3.38 22.07 17.76
N GLY A 86 3.16 20.82 17.36
CA GLY A 86 4.12 19.72 17.48
C GLY A 86 4.11 19.01 18.84
N LEU A 87 3.19 19.35 19.74
CA LEU A 87 3.00 18.66 21.02
C LEU A 87 2.73 17.16 20.82
N ALA A 88 1.88 16.80 19.87
CA ALA A 88 1.49 15.42 19.61
C ALA A 88 2.68 14.62 19.06
N ASP A 89 3.46 15.20 18.15
CA ASP A 89 4.68 14.59 17.60
C ASP A 89 5.69 14.29 18.72
N ILE A 90 6.02 15.31 19.53
CA ILE A 90 6.97 15.16 20.64
C ILE A 90 6.45 14.15 21.66
N THR A 91 5.16 14.17 21.96
CA THR A 91 4.53 13.24 22.92
C THR A 91 4.67 11.80 22.45
N LEU A 92 4.40 11.51 21.18
CA LEU A 92 4.47 10.15 20.65
C LEU A 92 5.89 9.67 20.42
N GLU A 93 6.80 10.55 20.02
CA GLU A 93 8.24 10.23 19.97
C GLU A 93 8.76 9.88 21.36
N THR A 94 8.40 10.68 22.37
CA THR A 94 8.76 10.40 23.76
C THR A 94 8.10 9.12 24.27
N MET A 95 6.85 8.84 23.89
CA MET A 95 6.18 7.60 24.26
C MET A 95 6.86 6.37 23.65
N ARG A 96 7.33 6.45 22.39
CA ARG A 96 8.05 5.35 21.74
C ARG A 96 9.44 5.14 22.36
N THR A 97 10.17 6.21 22.61
CA THR A 97 11.59 6.15 23.05
C THR A 97 11.76 6.14 24.57
N GLY A 98 10.70 6.45 25.33
CA GLY A 98 10.80 6.72 26.77
C GLY A 98 10.78 5.50 27.69
N GLY A 99 10.55 4.29 27.17
CA GLY A 99 10.42 3.09 27.99
C GLY A 99 8.99 2.82 28.46
N ALA A 100 8.81 1.77 29.27
CA ALA A 100 7.51 1.38 29.81
C ALA A 100 7.65 0.57 31.11
N GLY A 101 6.85 0.90 32.12
CA GLY A 101 6.91 0.25 33.43
C GLY A 101 8.28 0.42 34.09
N GLU A 102 8.96 -0.68 34.37
CA GLU A 102 10.31 -0.69 34.95
C GLU A 102 11.43 -0.68 33.90
N LYS A 103 11.09 -0.68 32.59
CA LYS A 103 12.08 -0.76 31.50
C LYS A 103 12.37 0.60 30.87
N THR A 104 13.64 0.87 30.61
CA THR A 104 14.08 2.03 29.82
C THR A 104 13.77 1.83 28.32
N GLY A 105 13.86 2.91 27.53
CA GLY A 105 13.74 2.84 26.07
C GLY A 105 14.75 1.86 25.46
N ASP A 106 16.03 2.01 25.83
CA ASP A 106 17.11 1.14 25.35
C ASP A 106 16.88 -0.34 25.70
N GLU A 107 16.34 -0.63 26.90
CA GLU A 107 16.02 -2.02 27.29
C GLU A 107 14.90 -2.62 26.44
N ILE A 108 13.91 -1.80 26.05
CA ILE A 108 12.85 -2.23 25.14
C ILE A 108 13.41 -2.43 23.73
N ASP A 109 14.24 -1.51 23.24
CA ASP A 109 14.81 -1.59 21.90
C ASP A 109 15.71 -2.82 21.74
N ASN A 110 16.60 -3.07 22.71
CA ASN A 110 17.44 -4.28 22.73
C ASN A 110 16.61 -5.57 22.77
N PHE A 111 15.48 -5.56 23.50
CA PHE A 111 14.57 -6.71 23.54
C PHE A 111 13.90 -6.94 22.18
N LEU A 112 13.38 -5.88 21.55
CA LEU A 112 12.72 -5.95 20.23
C LEU A 112 13.70 -6.42 19.15
N GLU A 113 14.92 -5.87 19.14
CA GLU A 113 16.00 -6.30 18.23
C GLU A 113 16.34 -7.78 18.42
N GLY A 114 16.45 -8.23 19.67
CA GLY A 114 16.77 -9.62 20.01
C GLY A 114 15.76 -10.66 19.50
N ILE A 115 14.50 -10.25 19.29
CA ILE A 115 13.44 -11.12 18.75
C ILE A 115 13.07 -10.80 17.30
N GLY A 116 13.74 -9.84 16.67
CA GLY A 116 13.43 -9.38 15.31
C GLY A 116 12.07 -8.69 15.18
N ALA A 117 11.59 -8.06 16.27
CA ALA A 117 10.36 -7.28 16.28
C ALA A 117 10.64 -5.79 16.12
N SER A 118 9.64 -5.02 15.73
CA SER A 118 9.70 -3.57 15.72
C SER A 118 8.39 -3.00 16.22
N ILE A 119 8.45 -1.82 16.84
CA ILE A 119 7.29 -1.04 17.24
C ILE A 119 7.52 0.39 16.78
N SER A 120 6.48 1.05 16.28
CA SER A 120 6.49 2.43 15.83
C SER A 120 5.26 3.17 16.33
N ALA A 121 5.43 4.43 16.70
CA ALA A 121 4.32 5.33 17.02
C ALA A 121 4.34 6.49 16.03
N GLY A 122 3.17 7.02 15.68
CA GLY A 122 3.07 8.15 14.76
C GLY A 122 1.78 8.92 14.97
N VAL A 123 1.76 10.17 14.53
CA VAL A 123 0.58 11.04 14.60
C VAL A 123 0.33 11.70 13.26
N GLY A 124 -0.93 11.70 12.87
CA GLY A 124 -1.45 12.47 11.75
C GLY A 124 -2.31 13.63 12.23
N ALA A 125 -3.05 14.22 11.29
CA ALA A 125 -3.97 15.32 11.60
C ALA A 125 -5.05 14.90 12.61
N ASP A 126 -5.67 13.74 12.44
CA ASP A 126 -6.88 13.31 13.13
C ASP A 126 -6.78 11.92 13.80
N VAL A 127 -5.58 11.32 13.78
CA VAL A 127 -5.32 10.01 14.38
C VAL A 127 -3.88 9.91 14.88
N ALA A 128 -3.70 9.27 16.03
CA ALA A 128 -2.42 8.72 16.45
C ALA A 128 -2.45 7.19 16.26
N SER A 129 -1.31 6.61 15.87
CA SER A 129 -1.16 5.17 15.73
C SER A 129 0.03 4.64 16.52
N LEU A 130 -0.11 3.39 16.96
CA LEU A 130 0.97 2.55 17.48
C LEU A 130 0.88 1.20 16.76
N GLU A 131 1.98 0.79 16.16
CA GLU A 131 2.02 -0.33 15.22
C GLU A 131 3.26 -1.18 15.49
N GLY A 132 3.15 -2.49 15.25
CA GLY A 132 4.23 -3.46 15.36
C GLY A 132 3.87 -4.77 14.69
#